data_AF-A0A0S7WEW2-F1
#
_entry.id   AF-A0A0S7WEW2-F1
#
_cell.length_a   1.000
_cell.length_b   1.000
_cell.length_c   1.000
_cell.angle_alpha   90.00
_cell.angle_beta   90.00
_cell.angle_gamma   90.00
#
_symmetry.space_group_name_H-M   'P 1'
#
loop_
_entity.id
_entity.type
_entity.pdbx_description
1 polymer ?
#
loop_
_entity_poly.entity_id
_entity_poly.type
_entity_poly.pdbx_seq_one_letter_code
_entity_poly.pdbx_strand_id
1 'polypeptide(L)'
;MGLDKSSIVKKIFDQPDEIESGLRMVDKDVKIADYGSIDIIGVDSSKALVLIQVGLDDSPQILLDALGCLDWVLRNGDIVRRLYDSSDVNCSRRPRVFVMTPHLSGLFLRMSAYFSPLELDLFEYSYVPSLDGLVVQKVDRERFRPARAEDRAVTQVVKPLYFRLKEILEERFARLEIFEIGPVSLIASDDRILARVSFTEDFLVIDMPPDGILEIKDESGLENVLSVLETRAEKFGIALKENPKDSNPSLPSLTEEELQALGGTGGNKEPDAPYLAETEIE
;
A
#
# COMPACT_ATOMS: atom_id res chain seq x y z
N MET A 1 -6.77 -9.04 -25.93
CA MET A 1 -5.76 -10.03 -26.37
C MET A 1 -4.89 -10.27 -25.15
N GLY A 2 -4.92 -11.48 -24.56
CA GLY A 2 -4.17 -11.75 -23.33
C GLY A 2 -2.67 -11.61 -23.58
N LEU A 3 -1.94 -11.02 -22.63
CA LEU A 3 -0.49 -10.99 -22.64
C LEU A 3 0.05 -12.42 -22.56
N ASP A 4 0.93 -12.77 -23.50
CA ASP A 4 1.59 -14.07 -23.52
C ASP A 4 2.85 -14.05 -22.64
N LYS A 5 2.99 -15.03 -21.73
CA LYS A 5 4.13 -15.13 -20.81
C LYS A 5 5.45 -15.22 -21.55
N SER A 6 5.53 -15.98 -22.63
CA SER A 6 6.77 -16.16 -23.40
C SER A 6 7.26 -14.84 -23.99
N SER A 7 6.33 -14.01 -24.48
CA SER A 7 6.65 -12.67 -24.99
C SER A 7 7.23 -11.74 -23.90
N ILE A 8 6.68 -11.77 -22.70
CA ILE A 8 7.17 -10.97 -21.56
C ILE A 8 8.53 -11.48 -21.08
N VAL A 9 8.67 -12.79 -20.88
CA VAL A 9 9.93 -13.42 -20.48
C VAL A 9 11.04 -13.09 -21.46
N LYS A 10 10.75 -13.16 -22.77
CA LYS A 10 11.70 -12.73 -23.81
C LYS A 10 12.09 -11.26 -23.64
N LYS A 11 11.13 -10.37 -23.39
CA LYS A 11 11.42 -8.94 -23.24
C LYS A 11 12.29 -8.64 -22.03
N ILE A 12 11.98 -9.26 -20.89
CA ILE A 12 12.78 -9.17 -19.66
C ILE A 12 14.19 -9.71 -19.91
N PHE A 13 14.31 -10.83 -20.62
CA PHE A 13 15.60 -11.43 -20.97
C PHE A 13 16.48 -10.50 -21.82
N ASP A 14 15.86 -9.76 -22.74
CA ASP A 14 16.58 -8.86 -23.67
C ASP A 14 17.00 -7.53 -22.99
N GLN A 15 16.55 -7.24 -21.76
CA GLN A 15 16.76 -5.95 -21.07
C GLN A 15 17.21 -6.10 -19.60
N PRO A 16 18.37 -6.75 -19.33
CA PRO A 16 18.86 -6.95 -17.96
C PRO A 16 19.18 -5.64 -17.22
N ASP A 17 19.61 -4.60 -17.93
CA ASP A 17 20.02 -3.32 -17.33
C ASP A 17 18.86 -2.57 -16.68
N GLU A 18 17.61 -2.82 -17.10
CA GLU A 18 16.40 -2.28 -16.47
C GLU A 18 16.10 -2.92 -15.11
N ILE A 19 16.68 -4.09 -14.83
CA ILE A 19 16.42 -4.87 -13.61
C ILE A 19 17.47 -4.58 -12.55
N GLU A 20 18.74 -4.79 -12.90
CA GLU A 20 19.86 -4.59 -11.98
C GLU A 20 21.16 -4.37 -12.76
N SER A 21 21.93 -3.35 -12.37
CA SER A 21 23.22 -3.05 -13.01
C SER A 21 24.21 -4.22 -12.87
N GLY A 22 24.78 -4.65 -14.01
CA GLY A 22 25.73 -5.75 -14.06
C GLY A 22 25.10 -7.14 -14.04
N LEU A 23 23.77 -7.24 -14.08
CA LEU A 23 23.07 -8.49 -14.36
C LEU A 23 23.30 -8.91 -15.82
N ARG A 24 23.61 -10.19 -16.03
CA ARG A 24 23.70 -10.79 -17.37
C ARG A 24 22.73 -11.95 -17.46
N MET A 25 21.94 -12.00 -18.53
CA MET A 25 21.05 -13.14 -18.80
C MET A 25 21.83 -14.25 -19.50
N VAL A 26 21.66 -15.48 -19.04
CA VAL A 26 22.40 -16.66 -19.49
C VAL A 26 21.49 -17.64 -20.21
N ASP A 27 20.33 -17.93 -19.64
CA ASP A 27 19.43 -18.97 -20.15
C ASP A 27 17.97 -18.62 -19.85
N LYS A 28 17.03 -19.22 -20.59
CA LYS A 28 15.60 -19.01 -20.39
C LYS A 28 14.78 -20.25 -20.71
N ASP A 29 13.58 -20.32 -20.13
CA ASP A 29 12.65 -21.44 -20.29
C ASP A 29 13.26 -22.80 -19.88
N VAL A 30 14.11 -22.80 -18.86
CA VAL A 30 14.88 -23.98 -18.42
C VAL A 30 13.97 -24.96 -17.72
N LYS A 31 13.77 -26.14 -18.33
CA LYS A 31 12.93 -27.19 -17.77
C LYS A 31 13.65 -27.94 -16.66
N ILE A 32 13.01 -28.00 -15.50
CA ILE A 32 13.49 -28.74 -14.33
C ILE A 32 12.50 -29.86 -14.01
N ALA A 33 13.01 -31.10 -13.98
CA ALA A 33 12.18 -32.26 -13.68
C ALA A 33 11.48 -32.09 -12.34
N ASP A 34 10.19 -32.44 -12.26
CA ASP A 34 9.34 -32.42 -11.06
C ASP A 34 9.06 -31.05 -10.40
N TYR A 35 9.73 -29.97 -10.84
CA TYR A 35 9.59 -28.61 -10.28
C TYR A 35 9.17 -27.54 -11.31
N GLY A 36 8.91 -27.94 -12.57
CA GLY A 36 8.39 -27.05 -13.61
C GLY A 36 9.49 -26.42 -14.47
N SER A 37 9.53 -25.09 -14.54
CA SER A 37 10.54 -24.38 -15.32
C SER A 37 11.03 -23.12 -14.64
N ILE A 38 12.33 -22.84 -14.81
CA ILE A 38 12.93 -21.55 -14.48
C ILE A 38 12.75 -20.65 -15.70
N ASP A 39 12.05 -19.53 -15.53
CA ASP A 39 11.76 -18.64 -16.65
C ASP A 39 13.06 -18.01 -17.20
N ILE A 40 13.92 -17.48 -16.34
CA ILE A 40 15.22 -16.92 -16.73
C ILE A 40 16.29 -17.27 -15.69
N ILE A 41 17.49 -17.58 -16.19
CA ILE A 41 18.71 -17.69 -15.40
C ILE A 41 19.66 -16.55 -15.80
N GLY A 42 20.12 -15.82 -14.78
CA GLY A 42 21.09 -14.76 -14.92
C GLY A 42 22.28 -14.91 -13.98
N VAL A 43 23.21 -13.97 -14.10
CA VAL A 43 24.40 -13.86 -13.26
C VAL A 43 24.58 -12.41 -12.91
N ASP A 44 24.60 -12.10 -11.61
CA ASP A 44 24.78 -10.73 -11.16
C ASP A 44 26.23 -10.25 -11.25
N SER A 45 26.45 -8.97 -10.94
CA SER A 45 27.79 -8.34 -10.92
C SER A 45 28.77 -9.03 -9.96
N SER A 46 28.21 -9.74 -8.98
CA SER A 46 28.91 -10.45 -7.93
C SER A 46 29.22 -11.91 -8.30
N LYS A 47 28.85 -12.32 -9.53
CA LYS A 47 28.96 -13.68 -10.08
C LYS A 47 28.06 -14.71 -9.40
N ALA A 48 27.05 -14.27 -8.64
CA ALA A 48 26.04 -15.16 -8.10
C ALA A 48 25.03 -15.55 -9.17
N LEU A 49 24.55 -16.79 -9.12
CA LEU A 49 23.46 -17.25 -9.98
C LEU A 49 22.16 -16.55 -9.56
N VAL A 50 21.40 -16.05 -10.53
CA VAL A 50 20.10 -15.39 -10.32
C VAL A 50 19.02 -16.22 -11.01
N LEU A 51 18.02 -16.66 -10.24
CA LEU A 51 16.85 -17.37 -10.76
C LEU A 51 15.70 -16.38 -10.83
N ILE A 52 15.14 -16.15 -12.01
CA ILE A 52 14.04 -15.19 -12.19
C ILE A 52 12.78 -15.95 -12.55
N GLN A 53 11.70 -15.68 -11.82
CA GLN A 53 10.35 -16.16 -12.11
C GLN A 53 9.44 -14.98 -12.46
N VAL A 54 8.64 -15.14 -13.52
CA VAL A 54 7.76 -14.11 -14.07
C VAL A 54 6.30 -14.55 -13.95
N GLY A 55 5.52 -13.78 -13.21
CA GLY A 55 4.09 -13.97 -13.02
C GLY A 55 3.30 -13.14 -14.02
N LEU A 56 2.09 -13.56 -14.35
CA LEU A 56 1.18 -12.78 -15.21
C LEU A 56 0.07 -12.07 -14.43
N ASP A 57 -0.01 -12.34 -13.13
CA ASP A 57 -1.03 -11.86 -12.21
C ASP A 57 -0.38 -11.54 -10.85
N ASP A 58 -1.21 -11.19 -9.88
CA ASP A 58 -0.82 -10.89 -8.50
C ASP A 58 -0.84 -12.14 -7.58
N SER A 59 -0.90 -13.34 -8.17
CA SER A 59 -0.99 -14.59 -7.43
C SER A 59 0.30 -14.85 -6.65
N PRO A 60 0.24 -15.06 -5.32
CA PRO A 60 1.41 -15.44 -4.52
C PRO A 60 1.98 -16.83 -4.86
N GLN A 61 1.29 -17.63 -5.69
CA GLN A 61 1.73 -18.97 -6.08
C GLN A 61 3.15 -18.96 -6.70
N ILE A 62 3.49 -17.90 -7.43
CA ILE A 62 4.82 -17.76 -8.04
C ILE A 62 5.96 -17.74 -7.00
N LEU A 63 5.69 -17.34 -5.75
CA LEU A 63 6.68 -17.46 -4.68
C LEU A 63 7.02 -18.93 -4.43
N LEU A 64 6.02 -19.81 -4.40
CA LEU A 64 6.24 -21.24 -4.22
C LEU A 64 6.96 -21.85 -5.43
N ASP A 65 6.62 -21.41 -6.64
CA ASP A 65 7.27 -21.87 -7.87
C ASP A 65 8.76 -21.46 -7.89
N ALA A 66 9.07 -20.23 -7.48
CA ALA A 66 10.43 -19.73 -7.34
C ALA A 66 11.23 -20.48 -6.27
N LEU A 67 10.59 -20.85 -5.16
CA LEU A 67 11.20 -21.68 -4.11
C LEU A 67 11.47 -23.11 -4.59
N GLY A 68 10.56 -23.70 -5.37
CA GLY A 68 10.77 -25.01 -5.97
C GLY A 68 11.99 -25.00 -6.91
N CYS A 69 12.14 -23.95 -7.70
CA CYS A 69 13.32 -23.74 -8.54
C CYS A 69 14.61 -23.60 -7.72
N LEU A 70 14.57 -22.81 -6.65
CA LEU A 70 15.72 -22.65 -5.75
C LEU A 70 16.11 -23.97 -5.07
N ASP A 71 15.15 -24.73 -4.55
CA ASP A 71 15.39 -26.04 -3.93
C ASP A 71 16.03 -27.02 -4.94
N TRP A 72 15.51 -27.06 -6.17
CA TRP A 72 16.10 -27.88 -7.23
C TRP A 72 17.55 -27.49 -7.51
N VAL A 73 17.85 -26.20 -7.67
CA VAL A 73 19.21 -25.69 -7.94
C VAL A 73 20.17 -26.06 -6.79
N LEU A 74 19.73 -25.90 -5.54
CA LEU A 74 20.55 -26.22 -4.38
C LEU A 74 20.85 -27.72 -4.27
N ARG A 75 19.88 -28.59 -4.59
CA ARG A 75 20.06 -30.05 -4.59
C ARG A 75 20.89 -30.56 -5.77
N ASN A 76 20.84 -29.86 -6.91
CA ASN A 76 21.48 -30.28 -8.15
C ASN A 76 22.71 -29.42 -8.50
N GLY A 77 23.40 -28.87 -7.49
CA GLY A 77 24.49 -27.92 -7.68
C GLY A 77 25.62 -28.40 -8.62
N ASP A 78 25.92 -29.71 -8.64
CA ASP A 78 26.92 -30.27 -9.57
C ASP A 78 26.44 -30.25 -11.03
N ILE A 79 25.14 -30.43 -11.27
CA ILE A 79 24.55 -30.32 -12.60
C ILE A 79 24.57 -28.85 -13.03
N VAL A 80 24.12 -27.95 -12.15
CA VAL A 80 24.11 -26.50 -12.39
C VAL A 80 25.51 -25.99 -12.72
N ARG A 81 26.54 -26.42 -11.96
CA ARG A 81 27.93 -26.06 -12.23
C ARG A 81 28.39 -26.51 -13.61
N ARG A 82 28.04 -27.73 -14.03
CA ARG A 82 28.39 -28.24 -15.37
C ARG A 82 27.67 -27.51 -16.50
N LEU A 83 26.41 -27.15 -16.29
CA LEU A 83 25.61 -26.43 -17.28
C LEU A 83 26.10 -25.00 -17.49
N TYR A 84 26.53 -24.33 -16.42
CA TYR A 84 26.88 -22.90 -16.46
C TYR A 84 28.36 -22.60 -16.20
N ASP A 85 29.24 -23.59 -16.35
CA ASP A 85 30.70 -23.46 -16.16
C ASP A 85 31.30 -22.35 -17.03
N SER A 86 30.84 -22.25 -18.28
CA SER A 86 31.29 -21.25 -19.26
C SER A 86 30.75 -19.83 -18.99
N SER A 87 29.80 -19.67 -18.05
CA SER A 87 29.10 -18.41 -17.81
C SER A 87 29.72 -17.57 -16.68
N ASP A 88 30.87 -17.99 -16.14
CA ASP A 88 31.58 -17.33 -15.04
C ASP A 88 30.71 -17.22 -13.77
N VAL A 89 29.96 -18.31 -13.48
CA VAL A 89 29.12 -18.42 -12.29
C VAL A 89 29.95 -18.89 -11.10
N ASN A 90 29.99 -18.11 -10.04
CA ASN A 90 30.55 -18.56 -8.77
C ASN A 90 29.52 -19.41 -8.02
N CYS A 91 29.54 -20.71 -8.27
CA CYS A 91 28.67 -21.70 -7.63
C CYS A 91 28.91 -21.87 -6.11
N SER A 92 29.90 -21.19 -5.53
CA SER A 92 30.09 -21.15 -4.07
C SER A 92 29.23 -20.07 -3.41
N ARG A 93 28.72 -19.12 -4.20
CA ARG A 93 27.76 -18.11 -3.73
C ARG A 93 26.37 -18.70 -3.69
N ARG A 94 25.57 -18.22 -2.75
CA ARG A 94 24.16 -18.58 -2.69
C ARG A 94 23.44 -18.02 -3.93
N PRO A 95 22.55 -18.79 -4.58
CA PRO A 95 21.72 -18.27 -5.64
C PRO A 95 20.74 -17.22 -5.10
N ARG A 96 20.55 -16.15 -5.88
CA ARG A 96 19.53 -15.13 -5.68
C ARG A 96 18.27 -15.52 -6.43
N VAL A 97 17.11 -15.11 -5.91
CA VAL A 97 15.81 -15.35 -6.51
C VAL A 97 15.15 -14.03 -6.79
N PHE A 98 14.78 -13.77 -8.03
CA PHE A 98 13.99 -12.62 -8.43
C PHE A 98 12.59 -13.09 -8.78
N VAL A 99 11.58 -12.42 -8.24
CA VAL A 99 10.19 -12.64 -8.63
C VAL A 99 9.65 -11.36 -9.23
N MET A 100 9.13 -11.46 -10.44
CA MET A 100 8.64 -10.32 -11.22
C MET A 100 7.16 -10.54 -11.55
N THR A 101 6.30 -9.58 -11.18
CA THR A 101 4.86 -9.66 -11.49
C THR A 101 4.37 -8.31 -12.01
N PRO A 102 3.21 -8.22 -12.70
CA PRO A 102 2.65 -6.93 -13.09
C PRO A 102 2.26 -6.08 -11.89
N HIS A 103 1.88 -6.75 -10.79
CA HIS A 103 1.45 -6.13 -9.56
C HIS A 103 1.75 -7.05 -8.37
N LEU A 104 2.18 -6.47 -7.24
CA LEU A 104 2.43 -7.17 -5.98
C LEU A 104 1.34 -6.80 -4.97
N SER A 105 0.39 -7.71 -4.76
CA SER A 105 -0.69 -7.50 -3.78
C SER A 105 -0.16 -7.42 -2.34
N GLY A 106 -0.93 -6.79 -1.44
CA GLY A 106 -0.56 -6.74 -0.02
C GLY A 106 -0.44 -8.13 0.62
N LEU A 107 -1.22 -9.12 0.16
CA LEU A 107 -1.07 -10.51 0.60
C LEU A 107 0.27 -11.10 0.12
N PHE A 108 0.61 -10.90 -1.15
CA PHE A 108 1.89 -11.32 -1.73
C PHE A 108 3.06 -10.78 -0.92
N LEU A 109 3.06 -9.48 -0.63
CA LEU A 109 4.13 -8.81 0.10
C LEU A 109 4.25 -9.31 1.55
N ARG A 110 3.13 -9.54 2.24
CA ARG A 110 3.16 -10.16 3.58
C ARG A 110 3.66 -11.60 3.54
N MET A 111 3.28 -12.38 2.53
CA MET A 111 3.77 -13.75 2.36
C MET A 111 5.28 -13.75 2.06
N SER A 112 5.74 -12.83 1.20
CA SER A 112 7.13 -12.76 0.80
C SER A 112 8.07 -12.44 1.98
N ALA A 113 7.58 -11.69 2.96
CA ALA A 113 8.31 -11.37 4.18
C ALA A 113 8.66 -12.60 5.03
N TYR A 114 7.90 -13.71 4.95
CA TYR A 114 8.29 -14.95 5.63
C TYR A 114 9.52 -15.61 5.01
N PHE A 115 9.93 -15.19 3.81
CA PHE A 115 11.12 -15.66 3.12
C PHE A 115 12.34 -14.73 3.32
N SER A 116 12.35 -13.88 4.36
CA SER A 116 13.49 -12.99 4.68
C SER A 116 14.86 -13.66 4.68
N PRO A 117 15.04 -14.92 5.15
CA PRO A 117 16.34 -15.57 5.13
C PRO A 117 16.87 -15.91 3.74
N LEU A 118 16.08 -15.74 2.68
CA LEU A 118 16.47 -15.96 1.30
C LEU A 118 16.91 -14.64 0.65
N GLU A 119 17.84 -14.74 -0.29
CA GLU A 119 18.21 -13.63 -1.19
C GLU A 119 17.12 -13.47 -2.28
N LEU A 120 15.91 -13.11 -1.83
CA LEU A 120 14.71 -12.91 -2.64
C LEU A 120 14.49 -11.41 -2.86
N ASP A 121 14.54 -10.99 -4.12
CA ASP A 121 14.18 -9.65 -4.57
C ASP A 121 12.85 -9.69 -5.34
N LEU A 122 12.02 -8.67 -5.14
CA LEU A 122 10.71 -8.55 -5.80
C LEU A 122 10.72 -7.37 -6.76
N PHE A 123 10.07 -7.56 -7.90
CA PHE A 123 9.95 -6.53 -8.92
C PHE A 123 8.52 -6.46 -9.43
N GLU A 124 8.03 -5.25 -9.63
CA GLU A 124 6.88 -5.00 -10.47
C GLU A 124 7.36 -4.67 -11.89
N TYR A 125 6.68 -5.20 -12.91
CA TYR A 125 6.95 -4.86 -14.29
C TYR A 125 5.73 -4.29 -14.99
N SER A 126 5.96 -3.33 -15.89
CA SER A 126 4.96 -2.81 -16.82
C SER A 126 5.45 -3.03 -18.24
N TYR A 127 4.73 -3.84 -19.01
CA TYR A 127 5.04 -4.10 -20.41
C TYR A 127 3.97 -3.48 -21.31
N VAL A 128 4.40 -2.62 -22.24
CA VAL A 128 3.55 -1.93 -23.21
C VAL A 128 3.89 -2.44 -24.62
N PRO A 129 3.14 -3.43 -25.16
CA PRO A 129 3.49 -4.08 -26.43
C PRO A 129 3.57 -3.11 -27.61
N SER A 130 2.73 -2.06 -27.64
CA SER A 130 2.69 -1.07 -28.73
C SER A 130 3.95 -0.21 -28.81
N LEU A 131 4.66 -0.04 -27.69
CA LEU A 131 5.89 0.74 -27.60
C LEU A 131 7.13 -0.14 -27.49
N ASP A 132 6.94 -1.46 -27.44
CA ASP A 132 7.98 -2.43 -27.06
C ASP A 132 8.75 -1.98 -25.81
N GLY A 133 8.02 -1.39 -24.86
CA GLY A 133 8.56 -0.80 -23.64
C GLY A 133 8.36 -1.72 -22.46
N LEU A 134 9.43 -1.95 -21.69
CA LEU A 134 9.40 -2.64 -20.41
C LEU A 134 9.95 -1.67 -19.36
N VAL A 135 9.21 -1.49 -18.28
CA VAL A 135 9.68 -0.80 -17.09
C VAL A 135 9.68 -1.81 -15.96
N VAL A 136 10.77 -1.87 -15.21
CA VAL A 136 10.92 -2.75 -14.06
C VAL A 136 11.22 -1.90 -12.83
N GLN A 137 10.50 -2.14 -11.75
CA GLN A 137 10.71 -1.46 -10.48
C GLN A 137 10.96 -2.47 -9.37
N LYS A 138 12.11 -2.34 -8.70
CA LYS A 138 12.39 -3.12 -7.49
C LYS A 138 11.50 -2.65 -6.34
N VAL A 139 10.85 -3.59 -5.66
CA VAL A 139 9.97 -3.34 -4.52
C VAL A 139 10.67 -3.71 -3.22
N ASP A 140 10.68 -2.77 -2.28
CA ASP A 140 11.29 -2.94 -0.97
C ASP A 140 10.40 -3.79 -0.06
N ARG A 141 10.87 -5.00 0.26
CA ARG A 141 10.15 -5.99 1.07
C ARG A 141 10.18 -5.64 2.56
N GLU A 142 11.19 -4.92 3.05
CA GLU A 142 11.34 -4.69 4.49
C GLU A 142 10.18 -3.84 5.06
N ARG A 143 9.49 -3.09 4.20
CA ARG A 143 8.26 -2.35 4.56
C ARG A 143 7.06 -3.22 4.92
N PHE A 144 7.09 -4.52 4.61
CA PHE A 144 5.94 -5.44 4.73
C PHE A 144 6.19 -6.61 5.69
N ARG A 145 7.20 -6.49 6.54
CA ARG A 145 7.52 -7.49 7.54
C ARG A 145 6.33 -7.68 8.50
N PRO A 146 5.97 -8.92 8.89
CA PRO A 146 4.98 -9.11 9.93
C PRO A 146 5.53 -8.60 11.26
N ALA A 147 4.82 -7.61 11.81
CA ALA A 147 4.95 -7.06 13.15
C ALA A 147 5.34 -8.14 14.20
N ARG A 148 6.44 -7.91 14.93
CA ARG A 148 6.86 -8.66 16.12
C ARG A 148 5.84 -8.48 17.26
N ALA A 149 5.97 -9.26 18.33
CA ALA A 149 5.05 -9.20 19.47
C ALA A 149 4.99 -7.81 20.15
N GLU A 150 6.06 -7.01 20.04
CA GLU A 150 6.12 -5.62 20.50
C GLU A 150 5.34 -4.67 19.57
N ASP A 151 5.33 -4.93 18.26
CA ASP A 151 4.61 -4.18 17.22
C ASP A 151 3.09 -4.42 17.25
N ARG A 152 2.61 -5.45 17.98
CA ARG A 152 1.17 -5.67 18.20
C ARG A 152 0.52 -4.56 19.00
N ALA A 153 1.23 -3.95 19.95
CA ALA A 153 0.73 -2.81 20.71
C ALA A 153 0.55 -1.59 19.79
N VAL A 154 1.49 -1.37 18.88
CA VAL A 154 1.44 -0.26 17.91
C VAL A 154 0.34 -0.51 16.85
N THR A 155 0.21 -1.74 16.34
CA THR A 155 -0.88 -2.13 15.44
C THR A 155 -2.28 -1.94 16.06
N GLN A 156 -2.42 -2.16 17.37
CA GLN A 156 -3.67 -1.89 18.10
C GLN A 156 -4.01 -0.40 18.17
N VAL A 157 -3.02 0.50 18.14
CA VAL A 157 -3.22 1.96 18.11
C VAL A 157 -3.50 2.46 16.69
N VAL A 158 -2.84 1.90 15.67
CA VAL A 158 -2.95 2.34 14.27
C VAL A 158 -4.28 1.91 13.60
N LYS A 159 -4.85 0.76 13.98
CA LYS A 159 -6.17 0.33 13.45
C LYS A 159 -7.30 1.32 13.78
N PRO A 160 -7.47 1.80 15.03
CA PRO A 160 -8.40 2.87 15.35
C PRO A 160 -8.21 4.13 14.49
N LEU A 161 -6.96 4.56 14.29
CA LEU A 161 -6.65 5.73 13.45
C LEU A 161 -7.11 5.54 12.00
N TYR A 162 -6.92 4.35 11.44
CA TYR A 162 -7.40 4.03 10.10
C TYR A 162 -8.92 4.15 9.97
N PHE A 163 -9.66 3.46 10.84
CA PHE A 163 -11.11 3.49 10.79
C PHE A 163 -11.65 4.90 10.99
N ARG A 164 -11.00 5.67 11.88
CA ARG A 164 -11.37 7.07 12.11
C ARG A 164 -11.09 7.96 10.89
N LEU A 165 -9.93 7.81 10.23
CA LEU A 165 -9.63 8.54 9.01
C LEU A 165 -10.66 8.22 7.91
N LYS A 166 -10.92 6.93 7.69
CA LYS A 166 -11.88 6.47 6.68
C LYS A 166 -13.27 7.05 6.92
N GLU A 167 -13.77 6.97 8.15
CA GLU A 167 -15.06 7.54 8.55
C GLU A 167 -15.11 9.05 8.27
N ILE A 168 -14.08 9.80 8.68
CA ILE A 168 -14.04 11.25 8.44
C ILE A 168 -13.99 11.58 6.94
N LEU A 169 -13.25 10.81 6.13
CA LEU A 169 -13.19 11.03 4.68
C LEU A 169 -14.54 10.73 4.00
N GLU A 170 -15.20 9.64 4.39
CA GLU A 170 -16.53 9.29 3.90
C GLU A 170 -17.58 10.33 4.33
N GLU A 171 -17.43 10.90 5.54
CA GLU A 171 -18.28 11.99 6.02
C GLU A 171 -18.02 13.31 5.29
N ARG A 172 -16.77 13.70 5.08
CA ARG A 172 -16.41 15.03 4.56
C ARG A 172 -16.43 15.15 3.04
N PHE A 173 -16.27 14.06 2.28
CA PHE A 173 -16.15 14.14 0.82
C PHE A 173 -17.26 13.38 0.11
N ALA A 174 -18.03 14.07 -0.74
CA ALA A 174 -19.21 13.49 -1.39
C ALA A 174 -18.89 12.67 -2.65
N ARG A 175 -17.70 12.87 -3.24
CA ARG A 175 -17.29 12.31 -4.55
C ARG A 175 -15.99 11.51 -4.49
N LEU A 176 -15.55 11.17 -3.29
CA LEU A 176 -14.31 10.43 -3.09
C LEU A 176 -14.61 8.94 -3.17
N GLU A 177 -13.91 8.23 -4.04
CA GLU A 177 -13.93 6.77 -4.02
C GLU A 177 -12.76 6.25 -3.20
N ILE A 178 -13.06 5.34 -2.28
CA ILE A 178 -12.09 4.71 -1.38
C ILE A 178 -11.95 3.24 -1.81
N PHE A 179 -10.78 2.89 -2.33
CA PHE A 179 -10.49 1.52 -2.77
C PHE A 179 -9.61 0.78 -1.75
N GLU A 180 -10.03 -0.43 -1.35
CA GLU A 180 -9.33 -1.30 -0.39
C GLU A 180 -8.55 -2.44 -1.06
N ILE A 181 -7.82 -2.16 -2.14
CA ILE A 181 -6.89 -3.12 -2.77
C ILE A 181 -5.47 -2.60 -2.58
N GLY A 182 -4.80 -3.03 -1.50
CA GLY A 182 -3.49 -2.48 -1.12
C GLY A 182 -3.59 -1.16 -0.32
N PRO A 183 -2.59 -0.27 -0.37
CA PRO A 183 -2.71 1.04 0.29
C PRO A 183 -3.97 1.77 -0.21
N VAL A 184 -4.72 2.36 0.71
CA VAL A 184 -6.00 3.00 0.42
C VAL A 184 -5.75 4.19 -0.49
N SER A 185 -6.20 4.05 -1.74
CA SER A 185 -6.08 5.10 -2.72
C SER A 185 -7.34 5.96 -2.66
N LEU A 186 -7.14 7.27 -2.47
CA LEU A 186 -8.17 8.28 -2.58
C LEU A 186 -8.17 8.78 -4.00
N ILE A 187 -9.22 8.48 -4.74
CA ILE A 187 -9.33 8.80 -6.16
C ILE A 187 -10.43 9.84 -6.36
N ALA A 188 -10.12 10.87 -7.15
CA ALA A 188 -11.09 11.85 -7.60
C ALA A 188 -12.05 11.22 -8.62
N SER A 189 -13.21 11.82 -8.84
CA SER A 189 -14.21 11.34 -9.82
C SER A 189 -13.73 11.32 -11.28
N ASP A 190 -12.54 11.85 -11.56
CA ASP A 190 -11.89 11.84 -12.88
C ASP A 190 -10.63 10.94 -12.91
N ASP A 191 -10.59 9.94 -12.05
CA ASP A 191 -9.55 8.90 -11.94
C ASP A 191 -8.16 9.39 -11.49
N ARG A 192 -8.04 10.65 -11.05
CA ARG A 192 -6.77 11.17 -10.50
C ARG A 192 -6.57 10.74 -9.05
N ILE A 193 -5.36 10.28 -8.72
CA ILE A 193 -4.99 9.90 -7.36
C ILE A 193 -4.70 11.16 -6.54
N LEU A 194 -5.50 11.38 -5.51
CA LEU A 194 -5.36 12.50 -4.58
C LEU A 194 -4.35 12.17 -3.50
N ALA A 195 -4.43 10.95 -2.96
CA ALA A 195 -3.50 10.44 -1.97
C ALA A 195 -3.52 8.92 -1.94
N ARG A 196 -2.43 8.33 -1.48
CA ARG A 196 -2.32 6.91 -1.13
C ARG A 196 -2.00 6.83 0.35
N VAL A 197 -2.92 6.28 1.10
CA VAL A 197 -2.76 6.03 2.53
C VAL A 197 -2.25 4.61 2.70
N SER A 198 -1.06 4.50 3.25
CA SER A 198 -0.38 3.24 3.55
C SER A 198 -0.05 3.18 5.03
N PHE A 199 0.14 1.97 5.53
CA PHE A 199 0.44 1.73 6.93
C PHE A 199 1.84 1.15 7.04
N THR A 200 2.65 1.74 7.89
CA THR A 200 3.89 1.14 8.37
C THR A 200 3.69 0.66 9.82
N GLU A 201 4.70 0.00 10.37
CA GLU A 201 4.67 -0.50 11.75
C GLU A 201 4.45 0.65 12.76
N ASP A 202 4.99 1.83 12.47
CA ASP A 202 4.99 2.96 13.40
C ASP A 202 4.10 4.14 12.97
N PHE A 203 3.74 4.23 11.68
CA PHE A 203 3.13 5.43 11.10
C PHE A 203 1.99 5.13 10.14
N LEU A 204 1.03 6.06 10.09
CA LEU A 204 0.14 6.21 8.95
C LEU A 204 0.86 7.10 7.93
N VAL A 205 1.16 6.54 6.76
CA VAL A 205 1.93 7.20 5.69
C VAL A 205 0.98 7.61 4.58
N ILE A 206 0.92 8.90 4.28
CA ILE A 206 0.09 9.45 3.21
C ILE A 206 0.99 10.00 2.14
N ASP A 207 1.03 9.30 1.01
CA ASP A 207 1.70 9.75 -0.21
C ASP A 207 0.72 10.60 -1.04
N MET A 208 1.06 11.86 -1.28
CA MET A 208 0.22 12.83 -1.98
C MET A 208 0.94 13.35 -3.24
N PRO A 209 1.06 12.57 -4.32
CA PRO A 209 1.89 12.95 -5.48
C PRO A 209 1.33 14.18 -6.22
N PRO A 210 2.08 15.27 -6.45
CA PRO A 210 3.55 15.39 -6.35
C PRO A 210 4.07 16.01 -5.04
N ASP A 211 3.18 16.35 -4.10
CA ASP A 211 3.44 17.21 -2.94
C ASP A 211 4.24 16.51 -1.81
N GLY A 212 4.53 15.21 -1.94
CA GLY A 212 5.39 14.46 -1.03
C GLY A 212 4.64 13.51 -0.10
N ILE A 213 5.34 13.05 0.94
CA ILE A 213 4.88 12.01 1.87
C ILE A 213 4.70 12.64 3.27
N LEU A 214 3.57 12.38 3.92
CA LEU A 214 3.32 12.71 5.32
C LEU A 214 3.32 11.46 6.18
N GLU A 215 3.97 11.52 7.35
CA GLU A 215 3.98 10.46 8.34
C GLU A 215 3.24 10.92 9.60
N ILE A 216 2.19 10.19 9.99
CA ILE A 216 1.39 10.48 11.18
C ILE A 216 1.66 9.42 12.24
N LYS A 217 1.93 9.89 13.46
CA LYS A 217 2.23 9.05 14.64
C LYS A 217 1.03 8.87 15.59
N ASP A 218 0.08 9.80 15.57
CA ASP A 218 -1.05 9.85 16.51
C ASP A 218 -2.25 10.65 15.94
N GLU A 219 -3.35 10.72 16.71
CA GLU A 219 -4.59 11.43 16.33
C GLU A 219 -4.37 12.92 16.06
N SER A 220 -3.39 13.56 16.69
CA SER A 220 -3.15 15.00 16.51
C SER A 220 -2.64 15.33 15.10
N GLY A 221 -1.95 14.39 14.46
CA GLY A 221 -1.52 14.51 13.06
C GLY A 221 -2.65 14.31 12.05
N LEU A 222 -3.80 13.76 12.48
CA LEU A 222 -4.94 13.49 11.60
C LEU A 222 -5.59 14.78 11.10
N GLU A 223 -5.77 15.77 11.99
CA GLU A 223 -6.34 17.08 11.63
C GLU A 223 -5.48 17.85 10.62
N ASN A 224 -4.15 17.78 10.77
CA ASN A 224 -3.23 18.37 9.80
C ASN A 224 -3.37 17.74 8.42
N VAL A 225 -3.55 16.42 8.38
CA VAL A 225 -3.78 15.69 7.14
C VAL A 225 -5.12 16.03 6.50
N LEU A 226 -6.18 16.15 7.31
CA LEU A 226 -7.49 16.55 6.81
C LEU A 226 -7.41 17.93 6.15
N SER A 227 -6.75 18.90 6.79
CA SER A 227 -6.56 20.24 6.22
C SER A 227 -5.82 20.22 4.88
N VAL A 228 -4.79 19.36 4.75
CA VAL A 228 -4.05 19.20 3.48
C VAL A 228 -4.92 18.54 2.41
N LEU A 229 -5.67 17.49 2.76
CA LEU A 229 -6.58 16.80 1.84
C LEU A 229 -7.73 17.71 1.39
N GLU A 230 -8.26 18.56 2.27
CA GLU A 230 -9.27 19.57 1.94
C GLU A 230 -8.75 20.58 0.93
N THR A 231 -7.60 21.21 1.21
CA THR A 231 -6.94 22.16 0.31
C THR A 231 -6.73 21.54 -1.08
N ARG A 232 -6.37 20.26 -1.11
CA ARG A 232 -6.12 19.53 -2.34
C ARG A 232 -7.43 19.16 -3.05
N ALA A 233 -8.42 18.65 -2.34
CA ALA A 233 -9.74 18.36 -2.88
C ALA A 233 -10.36 19.60 -3.55
N GLU A 234 -10.23 20.78 -2.94
CA GLU A 234 -10.63 22.06 -3.53
C GLU A 234 -9.91 22.35 -4.85
N LYS A 235 -8.58 22.18 -4.89
CA LYS A 235 -7.76 22.33 -6.10
C LYS A 235 -8.19 21.38 -7.23
N PHE A 236 -8.70 20.20 -6.88
CA PHE A 236 -9.18 19.19 -7.80
C PHE A 236 -10.69 19.26 -8.08
N GLY A 237 -11.40 20.26 -7.53
CA GLY A 237 -12.83 20.49 -7.78
C GLY A 237 -13.77 19.49 -7.10
N ILE A 238 -13.33 18.89 -6.00
CA ILE A 238 -14.09 17.91 -5.22
C ILE A 238 -14.92 18.65 -4.17
N ALA A 239 -16.23 18.38 -4.16
CA ALA A 239 -17.15 19.01 -3.22
C ALA A 239 -17.01 18.38 -1.82
N LEU A 240 -16.78 19.24 -0.83
CA LEU A 240 -16.93 18.92 0.59
C LEU A 240 -18.42 18.78 0.92
N LYS A 241 -18.78 17.81 1.77
CA LYS A 241 -20.11 17.78 2.38
C LYS A 241 -20.21 18.95 3.35
N GLU A 242 -21.32 19.68 3.28
CA GLU A 242 -21.60 20.73 4.26
C GLU A 242 -21.62 20.10 5.66
N ASN A 243 -20.79 20.63 6.55
CA ASN A 243 -20.67 20.14 7.91
C ASN A 243 -22.04 20.30 8.61
N PRO A 244 -22.66 19.25 9.15
CA PRO A 244 -23.96 19.36 9.82
C PRO A 244 -23.90 20.22 11.11
N LYS A 245 -22.72 20.71 11.50
CA LYS A 245 -22.53 21.65 12.61
C LYS A 245 -22.54 23.13 12.21
N ASP A 246 -22.45 23.46 10.92
CA ASP A 246 -22.46 24.86 10.44
C ASP A 246 -23.82 25.30 9.88
N SER A 247 -24.78 24.38 9.76
CA SER A 247 -26.19 24.76 9.66
C SER A 247 -26.70 25.10 11.05
N ASN A 248 -26.52 26.36 11.47
CA ASN A 248 -27.34 26.93 12.53
C ASN A 248 -28.80 26.83 12.04
N PRO A 249 -29.66 25.95 12.59
CA PRO A 249 -31.04 25.96 12.19
C PRO A 249 -31.59 27.24 12.79
N SER A 250 -31.85 28.26 11.98
CA SER A 250 -32.80 29.29 12.35
C SER A 250 -34.07 28.54 12.72
N LEU A 251 -34.35 28.44 14.03
CA LEU A 251 -35.63 27.96 14.52
C LEU A 251 -36.71 28.71 13.73
N PRO A 252 -37.71 28.03 13.15
CA PRO A 252 -38.82 28.72 12.53
C PRO A 252 -39.40 29.65 13.60
N SER A 253 -39.39 30.95 13.33
CA SER A 253 -40.07 31.92 14.19
C SER A 253 -41.54 31.54 14.19
N LEU A 254 -42.04 31.08 15.33
CA LEU A 254 -43.46 30.81 15.52
C LEU A 254 -44.25 32.07 15.15
N THR A 255 -45.25 31.91 14.31
CA THR A 255 -46.21 32.97 13.97
C THR A 255 -46.99 33.38 15.22
N GLU A 256 -47.49 34.63 15.27
CA GLU A 256 -48.32 35.10 16.41
C GLU A 256 -49.53 34.19 16.67
N GLU A 257 -50.02 33.50 15.63
CA GLU A 257 -51.12 32.54 15.72
C GLU A 257 -50.72 31.25 16.47
N GLU A 258 -49.48 30.77 16.30
CA GLU A 258 -48.95 29.59 17.01
C GLU A 258 -48.64 29.90 18.49
N LEU A 259 -48.23 31.14 18.79
CA LEU A 259 -48.03 31.62 20.17
C LEU A 259 -49.35 31.76 20.94
N GLN A 260 -50.46 32.09 20.25
CA GLN A 260 -51.79 32.15 20.87
C GLN A 260 -52.42 30.76 21.10
N ALA A 261 -52.06 29.76 20.28
CA ALA A 261 -52.55 28.39 20.43
C ALA A 261 -51.97 27.64 21.64
N LEU A 262 -50.81 28.08 22.17
CA LEU A 262 -50.14 27.48 23.34
C LEU A 262 -50.58 28.08 24.68
N GLY A 263 -51.78 28.66 24.74
CA GLY A 263 -52.40 29.31 25.90
C GLY A 263 -51.86 28.92 27.28
N GLY A 264 -51.13 29.82 27.92
CA GLY A 264 -50.59 29.66 29.26
C GLY A 264 -50.17 30.99 29.88
N THR A 265 -51.14 31.69 30.46
CA THR A 265 -51.07 32.85 31.36
C THR A 265 -49.68 33.28 31.86
N GLY A 266 -49.28 34.50 31.49
CA GLY A 266 -48.11 35.19 32.04
C GLY A 266 -48.17 35.36 33.55
N GLY A 267 -47.17 34.82 34.24
CA GLY A 267 -46.85 35.12 35.63
C GLY A 267 -45.82 36.23 35.70
N ASN A 268 -46.23 37.42 36.14
CA ASN A 268 -45.33 38.45 36.65
C ASN A 268 -45.12 38.21 38.15
N LYS A 269 -43.86 37.95 38.56
CA LYS A 269 -43.21 38.43 39.80
C LYS A 269 -41.88 37.68 40.07
N GLU A 270 -40.78 38.37 39.80
CA GLU A 270 -39.51 38.26 40.56
C GLU A 270 -39.66 38.99 41.93
N PRO A 271 -38.65 38.96 42.82
CA PRO A 271 -37.71 37.89 43.20
C PRO A 271 -37.62 37.76 44.74
N ASP A 272 -36.91 36.75 45.26
CA ASP A 272 -36.14 36.88 46.52
C ASP A 272 -35.23 35.64 46.71
N ALA A 273 -33.92 35.85 46.72
CA ALA A 273 -32.91 34.88 47.12
C ALA A 273 -31.94 35.55 48.11
N PRO A 274 -31.72 35.00 49.32
CA PRO A 274 -30.75 35.52 50.26
C PRO A 274 -29.39 34.78 50.23
N TYR A 275 -28.33 35.60 50.24
CA TYR A 275 -27.05 35.53 50.96
C TYR A 275 -26.42 34.19 51.44
N LEU A 276 -25.19 33.98 50.93
CA LEU A 276 -23.89 33.57 51.54
C LEU A 276 -23.81 32.92 52.94
N ALA A 277 -23.02 31.83 53.04
CA ALA A 277 -21.86 31.61 53.95
C ALA A 277 -21.36 30.15 53.74
N GLU A 278 -20.13 29.90 53.29
CA GLU A 278 -18.89 29.73 54.08
C GLU A 278 -18.94 28.66 55.20
N THR A 279 -18.14 27.60 55.04
CA THR A 279 -17.31 26.88 56.06
C THR A 279 -16.62 25.71 55.34
N GLU A 280 -15.33 25.81 55.05
CA GLU A 280 -14.15 25.54 55.90
C GLU A 280 -13.68 24.08 55.81
N ILE A 281 -12.40 24.00 55.43
CA ILE A 281 -11.54 22.84 55.35
C ILE A 281 -10.79 22.78 56.68
N GLU A 282 -10.84 21.64 57.36
CA GLU A 282 -9.73 21.02 58.08
C GLU A 282 -9.92 19.50 58.14
#